data_AF-A0A9C7W145-F1
#
_entry.id   AF-A0A9C7W145-F1
#
_cell.length_a   1.000
_cell.length_b   1.000
_cell.length_c   1.000
_cell.angle_alpha   90.00
_cell.angle_beta   90.00
_cell.angle_gamma   90.00
#
_symmetry.space_group_name_H-M   'P 1'
#
loop_
_entity.id
_entity.type
_entity.pdbx_description
1 polymer ?
#
loop_
_entity_poly.entity_id
_entity_poly.type
_entity_poly.pdbx_seq_one_letter_code
_entity_poly.pdbx_strand_id
1 'polypeptide(L)' 'NGNFARGDMVRCLDQDGREVARGLVNYSSLEAEKIIGYASDRIESILGYVDEAELIHRDNMVVF' A
#
# COMPACT_ATOMS: atom_id res chain seq x y z
N ASN A 1 -11.08 -0.87 -4.71
CA ASN A 1 -11.65 -2.04 -5.42
C ASN A 1 -10.64 -2.63 -6.37
N GLY A 2 -9.98 -3.69 -5.94
CA GLY A 2 -9.03 -4.47 -6.72
C GLY A 2 -8.38 -5.50 -5.81
N ASN A 3 -8.24 -6.73 -6.29
CA ASN A 3 -7.43 -7.74 -5.62
C ASN A 3 -6.00 -7.58 -6.15
N PHE A 4 -5.03 -7.46 -5.25
CA PHE A 4 -3.62 -7.35 -5.60
C PHE A 4 -2.76 -8.09 -4.57
N ALA A 5 -1.64 -8.62 -5.04
CA ALA A 5 -0.62 -9.24 -4.21
C ALA A 5 0.57 -8.29 -4.04
N ARG A 6 1.42 -8.61 -3.08
CA ARG A 6 2.72 -7.95 -2.94
C ARG A 6 3.49 -8.03 -4.28
N GLY A 7 4.07 -6.90 -4.68
CA GLY A 7 4.81 -6.72 -5.92
C GLY A 7 3.96 -6.29 -7.11
N ASP A 8 2.64 -6.29 -6.99
CA ASP A 8 1.77 -5.83 -8.08
C ASP A 8 1.86 -4.31 -8.25
N MET A 9 1.74 -3.85 -9.49
CA MET A 9 1.63 -2.44 -9.82
C MET A 9 0.20 -1.95 -9.52
N VAL A 10 0.09 -0.96 -8.63
CA VAL A 10 -1.19 -0.37 -8.22
C VAL A 10 -1.25 1.12 -8.56
N ARG A 11 -2.47 1.63 -8.73
CA ARG A 11 -2.76 3.05 -8.93
C ARG A 11 -3.18 3.70 -7.62
N CYS A 12 -2.65 4.89 -7.35
CA CYS A 12 -3.09 5.76 -6.28
C CYS A 12 -4.02 6.82 -6.86
N LEU A 13 -5.27 6.84 -6.39
CA LEU A 13 -6.29 7.79 -6.83
C LEU A 13 -6.52 8.82 -5.71
N ASP A 14 -6.74 10.08 -6.10
CA ASP A 14 -7.23 11.11 -5.18
C ASP A 14 -8.74 10.93 -4.90
N GLN A 15 -9.30 11.84 -4.10
CA GLN A 15 -10.71 11.86 -3.72
C GLN A 15 -11.67 12.10 -4.91
N ASP A 16 -11.19 12.70 -6.01
CA ASP A 16 -11.95 12.93 -7.24
C ASP A 16 -11.83 11.73 -8.21
N GLY A 17 -11.05 10.70 -7.84
CA GLY A 17 -10.76 9.53 -8.66
C GLY A 17 -9.68 9.76 -9.72
N ARG A 18 -8.94 10.88 -9.66
CA ARG A 18 -7.82 11.13 -10.56
C ARG A 18 -6.60 10.34 -10.09
N GLU A 19 -5.90 9.73 -11.04
CA GLU A 19 -4.65 9.05 -10.76
C GLU A 19 -3.55 10.07 -10.48
N VAL A 20 -2.95 9.99 -9.29
CA VAL A 20 -1.87 10.90 -8.83
C VAL A 20 -0.53 10.18 -8.74
N ALA A 21 -0.54 8.86 -8.60
CA ALA A 21 0.68 8.06 -8.59
C ALA A 21 0.42 6.61 -9.00
N ARG A 22 1.50 5.89 -9.33
CA ARG A 22 1.55 4.42 -9.45
C ARG A 22 2.77 3.88 -8.75
N GLY A 23 2.69 2.67 -8.22
CA GLY A 23 3.86 2.01 -7.64
C GLY A 23 3.66 0.54 -7.34
N LEU A 24 4.74 -0.11 -6.89
CA LEU A 24 4.72 -1.52 -6.48
C LEU A 24 4.31 -1.62 -5.01
N VAL A 25 3.31 -2.46 -4.72
CA VAL A 25 2.76 -2.58 -3.37
C VAL A 25 3.51 -3.61 -2.53
N ASN A 26 3.77 -3.30 -1.26
CA ASN A 26 4.48 -4.19 -0.34
C ASN A 26 3.56 -5.18 0.40
N TYR A 27 2.25 -4.93 0.36
CA TYR A 27 1.22 -5.71 1.05
C TYR A 27 0.11 -6.12 0.09
N SER A 28 -0.51 -7.27 0.31
CA SER A 28 -1.70 -7.67 -0.45
C SER A 28 -2.89 -6.77 -0.13
N SER A 29 -3.94 -6.80 -0.95
CA SER A 29 -5.16 -6.03 -0.70
C SER A 29 -5.82 -6.39 0.64
N LEU A 30 -5.76 -7.66 1.04
CA LEU A 30 -6.30 -8.13 2.32
C LEU A 30 -5.51 -7.62 3.53
N GLU A 31 -4.20 -7.44 3.39
CA GLU A 31 -3.35 -6.90 4.46
C GLU A 31 -3.45 -5.37 4.52
N ALA A 32 -3.44 -4.72 3.35
CA ALA A 32 -3.62 -3.27 3.21
C ALA A 32 -4.94 -2.81 3.87
N GLU A 33 -6.03 -3.56 3.69
CA GLU A 33 -7.32 -3.30 4.34
C GLU A 33 -7.25 -3.36 5.88
N LYS A 34 -6.40 -4.22 6.45
CA LYS A 34 -6.26 -4.35 7.91
C LYS A 34 -5.44 -3.22 8.53
N ILE A 35 -4.47 -2.69 7.79
CA ILE A 35 -3.51 -1.69 8.28
C ILE A 35 -3.85 -0.26 7.86
N ILE A 36 -4.88 -0.06 7.03
CA ILE A 36 -5.32 1.27 6.61
C ILE A 36 -5.67 2.16 7.81
N GLY A 37 -5.12 3.37 7.83
CA GLY A 37 -5.35 4.34 8.91
C GLY A 37 -4.55 4.08 10.20
N TYR A 38 -3.74 3.03 10.25
CA TYR A 38 -2.81 2.78 11.36
C TYR A 38 -1.41 3.30 11.04
N ALA A 39 -0.68 3.71 12.08
CA ALA A 39 0.74 4.03 11.97
C ALA A 39 1.57 2.76 11.72
N SER A 40 2.71 2.90 11.04
CA SER A 40 3.54 1.76 10.62
C SER A 40 4.03 0.88 11.78
N ASP A 41 4.20 1.46 12.98
CA ASP A 41 4.57 0.73 14.20
C ASP A 41 3.49 -0.26 14.68
N ARG A 42 2.25 -0.14 14.18
CA ARG A 42 1.16 -1.07 14.47
C ARG A 42 1.09 -2.25 13.51
N ILE A 43 1.80 -2.21 12.37
CA ILE A 43 1.68 -3.24 11.34
C ILE A 43 2.02 -4.63 11.89
N GLU A 44 3.15 -4.77 12.61
CA GLU A 44 3.55 -6.04 13.20
C GLU A 44 2.50 -6.58 14.17
N SER A 45 1.89 -5.72 14.99
CA SER A 45 0.85 -6.12 15.93
C SER A 45 -0.45 -6.58 15.25
N ILE A 46 -0.75 -6.08 14.04
CA ILE A 46 -1.97 -6.37 13.30
C ILE A 46 -1.79 -7.60 12.39
N LEU A 47 -0.63 -7.72 11.73
CA LEU A 47 -0.35 -8.78 10.75
C LEU A 47 0.47 -9.94 11.32
N GLY A 48 1.12 -9.75 12.48
CA GLY A 48 2.04 -10.72 13.09
C GLY A 48 3.47 -10.66 12.51
N TYR A 49 3.73 -9.76 11.57
CA TYR A 49 5.04 -9.52 10.97
C TYR A 49 5.10 -8.11 10.38
N VAL A 50 6.31 -7.61 10.15
CA VAL A 50 6.56 -6.44 9.30
C VAL A 50 7.71 -6.77 8.37
N ASP A 51 7.55 -6.48 7.08
CA ASP A 51 8.62 -6.64 6.09
C ASP A 51 9.12 -5.25 5.67
N GLU A 52 8.20 -4.35 5.34
CA GLU A 52 8.49 -2.95 4.98
C GLU A 52 7.57 -2.02 5.79
N ALA A 53 8.06 -0.85 6.20
CA ALA A 53 7.22 0.09 6.96
C ALA A 53 6.19 0.82 6.06
N GLU A 54 6.43 0.82 4.75
CA GLU A 54 5.68 1.54 3.73
C GLU A 54 4.75 0.61 2.93
N LEU A 55 3.55 1.09 2.62
CA LEU A 55 2.64 0.40 1.70
C LEU A 55 3.17 0.38 0.26
N ILE A 56 3.76 1.49 -0.18
CA ILE A 56 4.50 1.65 -1.44
C ILE A 56 5.74 2.47 -1.10
N HIS A 57 6.93 1.92 -1.33
CA HIS A 57 8.17 2.67 -1.12
C HIS A 57 8.33 3.77 -2.18
N ARG A 58 8.87 4.94 -1.80
CA ARG A 58 9.05 6.10 -2.70
C ARG A 58 9.84 5.78 -3.97
N ASP A 59 10.84 4.91 -3.87
CA ASP A 59 11.69 4.55 -5.01
C ASP A 59 10.99 3.59 -5.97
N ASN A 60 9.92 2.93 -5.50
CA ASN A 60 9.04 2.08 -6.29
C ASN A 60 7.76 2.83 -6.72
N MET A 61 7.75 4.16 -6.62
CA MET A 61 6.59 5.01 -6.93
C MET A 61 6.94 6.08 -7.96
N VAL A 62 6.01 6.34 -8.88
CA VAL A 62 6.03 7.46 -9.82
C VAL A 62 4.80 8.33 -9.56
N VAL A 63 5.00 9.66 -9.51
CA VAL A 63 3.97 10.67 -9.25
C VAL A 63 3.72 11.48 -10.53
N PHE A 64 2.48 11.93 -10.75
CA PHE A 64 2.04 12.69 -11.94
C PHE A 64 1.68 14.14 -11.62
#